data_AF-A0A1E4A2P1-F1
#
_entry.id   AF-A0A1E4A2P1-F1
#
_cell.length_a   1.000
_cell.length_b   1.000
_cell.length_c   1.000
_cell.angle_alpha   90.00
_cell.angle_beta   90.00
_cell.angle_gamma   90.00
#
_symmetry.space_group_name_H-M   'P 1'
#
loop_
_entity.id
_entity.type
_entity.pdbx_description
1 polymer ?
#
loop_
_entity_poly.entity_id
_entity_poly.type
_entity_poly.pdbx_seq_one_letter_code
_entity_poly.pdbx_strand_id
1 'polypeptide(L)'
;MSCKDKNDAPSPNPDETIGSTGKVTFTYRGKQVTYITVRAKDGNIWSQQNLGSTRVATHMKDTLAYGDFFQWGRWDDGHQVRRPVANTVTGSSIENNPSGVKNLNPAPFVSNWWNGGSQNDLWAANTGKEATAANGCDPCKAMGQGWRLPTDDEWTNLAELEEIKNSETAFNSLLLIPTGGWRSTTNPSSLSAVGADSWYWTSTAAGGYGKGVWLLPGTIRKSYSDNRSWGTSIRCIRPGK
;
A
#
# COMPACT_ATOMS: atom_id res chain seq x y z
N MET A 1 20.92 37.76 0.64
CA MET A 1 19.90 37.05 1.45
C MET A 1 18.71 36.74 0.58
N SER A 2 18.28 35.48 0.63
CA SER A 2 17.25 34.81 -0.15
C SER A 2 15.84 35.23 0.26
N CYS A 3 14.88 35.14 -0.67
CA CYS A 3 13.48 34.72 -0.45
C CYS A 3 12.83 34.43 -1.82
N LYS A 4 12.92 33.18 -2.30
CA LYS A 4 12.00 32.67 -3.33
C LYS A 4 11.00 31.77 -2.61
N ASP A 5 9.81 32.30 -2.37
CA ASP A 5 8.64 31.51 -2.03
C ASP A 5 8.27 30.66 -3.26
N LYS A 6 8.48 29.34 -3.16
CA LYS A 6 7.87 28.37 -4.09
C LYS A 6 6.76 27.64 -3.35
N ASN A 7 5.59 28.27 -3.28
CA ASN A 7 4.33 27.57 -3.09
C ASN A 7 3.67 27.39 -4.46
N ASP A 8 4.28 26.58 -5.33
CA ASP A 8 3.55 26.04 -6.46
C ASP A 8 2.69 24.89 -5.92
N ALA A 9 1.38 25.08 -5.93
CA ALA A 9 0.45 23.99 -5.65
C ALA A 9 0.76 22.85 -6.63
N PRO A 10 1.02 21.61 -6.17
CA PRO A 10 1.47 20.57 -7.08
C PRO A 10 0.46 20.31 -8.20
N SER A 11 0.98 20.17 -9.42
CA SER A 11 0.22 19.94 -10.66
C SER A 11 -0.49 18.58 -10.65
N PRO A 12 -1.46 18.29 -11.53
CA PRO A 12 -2.15 17.00 -11.55
C PRO A 12 -1.22 15.78 -11.71
N ASN A 13 -0.07 15.99 -12.37
CA ASN A 13 0.99 15.00 -12.52
C ASN A 13 2.34 15.69 -12.30
N PRO A 14 3.25 15.11 -11.50
CA PRO A 14 4.60 15.65 -11.37
C PRO A 14 5.29 15.70 -12.74
N ASP A 15 6.12 16.72 -12.90
CA ASP A 15 7.02 16.97 -14.01
C ASP A 15 7.92 15.74 -14.28
N GLU A 16 8.66 15.77 -15.38
CA GLU A 16 9.65 14.71 -15.68
C GLU A 16 10.90 14.79 -14.79
N THR A 17 11.11 15.93 -14.10
CA THR A 17 12.23 16.09 -13.17
C THR A 17 12.05 15.21 -11.94
N ILE A 18 13.08 14.43 -11.61
CA ILE A 18 13.16 13.65 -10.37
C ILE A 18 12.92 14.54 -9.14
N GLY A 19 12.06 14.09 -8.24
CA GLY A 19 11.66 14.83 -7.03
C GLY A 19 10.57 15.87 -7.26
N SER A 20 10.15 16.13 -8.50
CA SER A 20 8.97 16.96 -8.75
C SER A 20 7.72 16.33 -8.15
N THR A 21 6.81 17.18 -7.68
CA THR A 21 5.59 16.74 -7.00
C THR A 21 4.34 17.11 -7.79
N GLY A 22 3.30 16.29 -7.63
CA GLY A 22 1.98 16.48 -8.21
C GLY A 22 0.89 16.08 -7.22
N LYS A 23 -0.36 16.11 -7.67
CA LYS A 23 -1.55 15.78 -6.90
C LYS A 23 -2.50 14.91 -7.69
N VAL A 24 -3.08 13.93 -7.02
CA VAL A 24 -4.15 13.10 -7.56
C VAL A 24 -5.34 13.12 -6.62
N THR A 25 -6.52 13.42 -7.15
CA THR A 25 -7.77 13.45 -6.39
C THR A 25 -8.64 12.27 -6.78
N PHE A 26 -9.10 11.51 -5.79
CA PHE A 26 -9.86 10.30 -6.00
C PHE A 26 -10.82 10.02 -4.84
N THR A 27 -11.70 9.03 -5.01
CA THR A 27 -12.58 8.59 -3.94
C THR A 27 -11.94 7.43 -3.19
N TYR A 28 -11.74 7.60 -1.88
CA TYR A 28 -11.29 6.55 -0.98
C TYR A 28 -12.35 6.35 0.11
N ARG A 29 -12.87 5.13 0.27
CA ARG A 29 -13.91 4.80 1.26
C ARG A 29 -15.11 5.76 1.22
N GLY A 30 -15.56 6.10 0.01
CA GLY A 30 -16.71 6.98 -0.24
C GLY A 30 -16.46 8.47 0.02
N LYS A 31 -15.22 8.89 0.27
CA LYS A 31 -14.84 10.30 0.45
C LYS A 31 -13.82 10.74 -0.58
N GLN A 32 -13.95 11.96 -1.08
CA GLN A 32 -12.93 12.55 -1.94
C GLN A 32 -11.69 12.87 -1.09
N VAL A 33 -10.52 12.42 -1.56
CA VAL A 33 -9.21 12.68 -0.96
C VAL A 33 -8.25 13.15 -2.05
N THR A 34 -7.28 13.99 -1.68
CA THR A 34 -6.21 14.43 -2.57
C THR A 34 -4.88 13.98 -2.02
N TYR A 35 -4.14 13.21 -2.82
CA TYR A 35 -2.81 12.72 -2.46
C TYR A 35 -1.73 13.47 -3.19
N ILE A 36 -0.58 13.68 -2.53
CA ILE A 36 0.64 14.13 -3.19
C ILE A 36 1.32 12.94 -3.85
N THR A 37 1.86 13.18 -5.04
CA THR A 37 2.62 12.21 -5.84
C THR A 37 3.99 12.79 -6.15
N VAL A 38 4.99 11.94 -6.37
CA VAL A 38 6.37 12.35 -6.68
C VAL A 38 6.90 11.58 -7.88
N ARG A 39 7.71 12.23 -8.71
CA ARG A 39 8.57 11.56 -9.68
C ARG A 39 9.76 10.95 -8.93
N ALA A 40 9.76 9.65 -8.71
CA ALA A 40 10.85 8.99 -7.99
C ALA A 40 12.05 8.72 -8.90
N LYS A 41 13.19 8.32 -8.32
CA LYS A 41 14.45 8.11 -9.06
C LYS A 41 14.39 7.01 -10.14
N ASP A 42 13.38 6.15 -10.09
CA ASP A 42 13.10 5.15 -11.13
C ASP A 42 12.37 5.73 -12.36
N GLY A 43 12.08 7.04 -12.37
CA GLY A 43 11.35 7.73 -13.44
C GLY A 43 9.83 7.56 -13.37
N ASN A 44 9.34 6.70 -12.48
CA ASN A 44 7.91 6.47 -12.28
C ASN A 44 7.31 7.51 -11.33
N ILE A 45 5.98 7.55 -11.32
CA ILE A 45 5.23 8.42 -10.44
C ILE A 45 4.70 7.59 -9.27
N TRP A 46 5.03 7.98 -8.05
CA TRP A 46 4.66 7.27 -6.83
C TRP A 46 3.79 8.15 -5.93
N SER A 47 2.87 7.54 -5.18
CA SER A 47 2.19 8.23 -4.09
C SER A 47 3.16 8.52 -2.95
N GLN A 48 3.18 9.75 -2.43
CA GLN A 48 3.87 10.10 -1.18
C GLN A 48 3.05 9.74 0.08
N GLN A 49 1.83 9.28 -0.09
CA GLN A 49 0.95 8.85 0.98
C GLN A 49 0.73 7.33 0.95
N ASN A 50 0.73 6.71 2.13
CA ASN A 50 0.16 5.37 2.28
C ASN A 50 -1.35 5.47 2.02
N LEU A 51 -1.93 4.50 1.32
CA LEU A 51 -3.37 4.51 1.09
C LEU A 51 -4.14 4.47 2.42
N GLY A 52 -5.10 5.36 2.58
CA GLY A 52 -5.81 5.62 3.84
C GLY A 52 -5.16 6.64 4.77
N SER A 53 -4.00 7.23 4.42
CA SER A 53 -3.41 8.31 5.21
C SER A 53 -4.08 9.65 4.93
N THR A 54 -3.96 10.58 5.89
CA THR A 54 -4.55 11.93 5.80
C THR A 54 -3.55 12.99 5.33
N ARG A 55 -2.25 12.69 5.36
CA ARG A 55 -1.19 13.58 4.87
C ARG A 55 0.07 12.82 4.47
N VAL A 56 0.94 13.51 3.73
CA VAL A 56 2.34 13.13 3.52
C VAL A 56 3.06 13.13 4.87
N ALA A 57 3.95 12.17 5.09
CA ALA A 57 4.68 12.06 6.33
C ALA A 57 5.59 13.28 6.55
N THR A 58 5.44 13.95 7.70
CA THR A 58 6.37 15.01 8.12
C THR A 58 7.47 14.49 9.05
N HIS A 59 7.33 13.26 9.54
CA HIS A 59 8.28 12.54 10.36
C HIS A 59 8.07 11.04 10.18
N MET A 60 9.11 10.23 10.40
CA MET A 60 9.01 8.77 10.28
C MET A 60 7.88 8.20 11.17
N LYS A 61 7.70 8.74 12.38
CA LYS A 61 6.64 8.34 13.32
C LYS A 61 5.32 9.13 13.19
N ASP A 62 5.04 9.71 12.03
CA ASP A 62 3.84 10.50 11.79
C ASP A 62 2.58 9.61 11.70
N THR A 63 1.80 9.58 12.77
CA THR A 63 0.61 8.73 12.89
C THR A 63 -0.47 9.06 11.87
N LEU A 64 -0.52 10.30 11.37
CA LEU A 64 -1.47 10.74 10.35
C LEU A 64 -1.08 10.28 8.93
N ALA A 65 0.17 9.85 8.75
CA ALA A 65 0.73 9.38 7.47
C ALA A 65 0.76 7.85 7.34
N TYR A 66 0.47 7.10 8.41
CA TYR A 66 0.61 5.64 8.44
C TYR A 66 -0.32 4.88 7.49
N GLY A 67 -1.52 5.39 7.23
CA GLY A 67 -2.49 4.73 6.35
C GLY A 67 -3.10 3.44 6.91
N ASP A 68 -3.84 2.76 6.04
CA ASP A 68 -4.63 1.56 6.32
C ASP A 68 -3.83 0.26 6.03
N PHE A 69 -4.36 -0.89 6.47
CA PHE A 69 -3.70 -2.21 6.42
C PHE A 69 -4.46 -3.22 5.56
N PHE A 70 -3.99 -3.45 4.35
CA PHE A 70 -4.64 -4.30 3.37
C PHE A 70 -4.16 -5.75 3.50
N GLN A 71 -5.09 -6.69 3.43
CA GLN A 71 -4.78 -8.10 3.14
C GLN A 71 -4.57 -8.26 1.63
N TRP A 72 -3.67 -9.17 1.25
CA TRP A 72 -3.29 -9.32 -0.15
C TRP A 72 -4.50 -9.70 -1.01
N GLY A 73 -4.69 -9.02 -2.14
CA GLY A 73 -5.81 -9.24 -3.06
C GLY A 73 -7.09 -8.45 -2.76
N ARG A 74 -7.13 -7.63 -1.71
CA ARG A 74 -8.35 -6.93 -1.29
C ARG A 74 -8.30 -5.44 -1.57
N TRP A 75 -9.44 -4.87 -1.93
CA TRP A 75 -9.60 -3.42 -2.05
C TRP A 75 -10.03 -2.79 -0.72
N ASP A 76 -10.45 -1.53 -0.73
CA ASP A 76 -10.86 -0.78 0.45
C ASP A 76 -12.26 -1.13 1.00
N ASP A 77 -12.63 -2.41 1.00
CA ASP A 77 -13.94 -2.96 1.39
C ASP A 77 -14.31 -2.86 2.89
N GLY A 78 -13.45 -2.24 3.70
CA GLY A 78 -13.65 -1.97 5.12
C GLY A 78 -12.79 -2.81 6.05
N HIS A 79 -12.17 -3.89 5.57
CA HIS A 79 -11.26 -4.71 6.38
C HIS A 79 -9.98 -3.96 6.78
N GLN A 80 -9.54 -3.04 5.92
CA GLN A 80 -8.24 -2.41 5.97
C GLN A 80 -8.09 -1.35 7.06
N VAL A 81 -9.21 -0.88 7.60
CA VAL A 81 -9.23 0.32 8.45
C VAL A 81 -8.26 0.19 9.62
N ARG A 82 -7.42 1.21 9.81
CA ARG A 82 -6.45 1.33 10.91
C ARG A 82 -7.11 1.59 12.27
N ARG A 83 -7.93 0.64 12.74
CA ARG A 83 -8.52 0.61 14.09
C ARG A 83 -8.36 -0.78 14.70
N PRO A 84 -8.44 -0.97 16.02
CA PRO A 84 -8.63 -2.30 16.60
C PRO A 84 -9.82 -2.97 15.91
N VAL A 85 -9.63 -4.15 15.33
CA VAL A 85 -10.70 -4.83 14.58
C VAL A 85 -11.69 -5.41 15.60
N ALA A 86 -12.95 -5.01 15.53
CA ALA A 86 -14.00 -5.58 16.39
C ALA A 86 -14.52 -6.94 15.88
N ASN A 87 -14.40 -7.21 14.56
CA ASN A 87 -15.01 -8.35 13.88
C ASN A 87 -13.98 -9.12 13.04
N THR A 88 -13.11 -9.89 13.68
CA THR A 88 -12.28 -10.89 12.99
C THR A 88 -13.10 -12.16 12.76
N VAL A 89 -13.03 -12.70 11.54
CA VAL A 89 -13.73 -13.95 11.16
C VAL A 89 -12.69 -14.96 10.67
N THR A 90 -12.91 -16.24 10.97
CA THR A 90 -12.14 -17.35 10.39
C THR A 90 -12.77 -17.76 9.05
N GLY A 91 -11.94 -17.88 8.01
CA GLY A 91 -12.31 -18.03 6.59
C GLY A 91 -13.04 -19.32 6.18
N SER A 92 -13.85 -19.90 7.06
CA SER A 92 -14.74 -21.02 6.73
C SER A 92 -16.19 -20.59 6.46
N SER A 93 -16.60 -19.39 6.90
CA SER A 93 -17.99 -18.89 6.69
C SER A 93 -18.16 -18.05 5.42
N ILE A 94 -17.08 -17.76 4.71
CA ILE A 94 -17.05 -17.05 3.43
C ILE A 94 -16.08 -17.79 2.51
N GLU A 95 -16.27 -17.68 1.20
CA GLU A 95 -15.23 -18.12 0.27
C GLU A 95 -13.94 -17.36 0.60
N ASN A 96 -12.88 -18.10 0.91
CA ASN A 96 -11.68 -17.55 1.51
C ASN A 96 -10.73 -16.98 0.44
N ASN A 97 -11.23 -16.10 -0.42
CA ASN A 97 -10.51 -15.46 -1.51
C ASN A 97 -11.29 -14.20 -1.95
N PRO A 98 -10.78 -13.37 -2.89
CA PRO A 98 -11.43 -12.11 -3.24
C PRO A 98 -12.89 -12.22 -3.70
N SER A 99 -13.35 -13.34 -4.28
CA SER A 99 -14.76 -13.49 -4.68
C SER A 99 -15.73 -13.65 -3.50
N GLY A 100 -15.25 -14.10 -2.33
CA GLY A 100 -16.08 -14.27 -1.14
C GLY A 100 -16.42 -13.00 -0.38
N VAL A 101 -15.69 -11.91 -0.63
CA VAL A 101 -15.88 -10.62 0.08
C VAL A 101 -16.49 -9.51 -0.79
N LYS A 102 -16.71 -9.76 -2.09
CA LYS A 102 -17.21 -8.76 -3.06
C LYS A 102 -18.56 -8.11 -2.75
N ASN A 103 -19.38 -8.76 -1.92
CA ASN A 103 -20.71 -8.28 -1.55
C ASN A 103 -20.81 -7.83 -0.08
N LEU A 104 -19.71 -7.80 0.67
CA LEU A 104 -19.71 -7.41 2.08
C LEU A 104 -19.37 -5.92 2.25
N ASN A 105 -20.07 -5.22 3.13
CA ASN A 105 -19.81 -3.81 3.43
C ASN A 105 -20.20 -3.45 4.89
N PRO A 106 -19.23 -3.26 5.81
CA PRO A 106 -17.80 -3.51 5.64
C PRO A 106 -17.51 -5.01 5.66
N ALA A 107 -16.52 -5.43 4.88
CA ALA A 107 -16.03 -6.79 4.93
C ALA A 107 -15.11 -7.01 6.15
N PRO A 108 -15.14 -8.20 6.78
CA PRO A 108 -14.34 -8.48 7.98
C PRO A 108 -12.86 -8.64 7.65
N PHE A 109 -12.00 -8.54 8.67
CA PHE A 109 -10.61 -8.99 8.57
C PHE A 109 -10.57 -10.52 8.76
N VAL A 110 -9.86 -11.24 7.90
CA VAL A 110 -9.91 -12.72 7.86
C VAL A 110 -8.55 -13.31 8.23
N SER A 111 -8.43 -14.00 9.36
CA SER A 111 -7.13 -14.43 9.92
C SER A 111 -6.41 -15.56 9.16
N ASN A 112 -7.04 -16.14 8.16
CA ASN A 112 -6.49 -17.16 7.28
C ASN A 112 -6.83 -16.86 5.82
N TRP A 113 -7.05 -15.59 5.50
CA TRP A 113 -7.35 -15.07 4.18
C TRP A 113 -6.53 -15.71 3.06
N TRP A 114 -7.24 -16.22 2.05
CA TRP A 114 -6.65 -16.72 0.81
C TRP A 114 -5.58 -17.79 1.00
N ASN A 115 -5.76 -18.60 2.06
CA ASN A 115 -4.99 -19.81 2.28
C ASN A 115 -5.32 -20.83 1.17
N GLY A 116 -4.32 -21.19 0.36
CA GLY A 116 -4.50 -21.98 -0.87
C GLY A 116 -4.36 -21.18 -2.16
N GLY A 117 -3.94 -19.91 -2.08
CA GLY A 117 -3.54 -19.13 -3.25
C GLY A 117 -2.42 -19.80 -4.08
N SER A 118 -2.28 -19.35 -5.31
CA SER A 118 -1.34 -19.84 -6.31
C SER A 118 -0.39 -18.73 -6.78
N GLN A 119 0.74 -19.16 -7.37
CA GLN A 119 1.71 -18.28 -8.02
C GLN A 119 1.11 -17.48 -9.20
N ASN A 120 0.00 -17.98 -9.77
CA ASN A 120 -0.69 -17.35 -10.90
C ASN A 120 -1.81 -16.41 -10.46
N ASP A 121 -2.06 -16.26 -9.16
CA ASP A 121 -3.06 -15.32 -8.68
C ASP A 121 -2.62 -13.88 -8.95
N LEU A 122 -3.60 -13.04 -9.23
CA LEU A 122 -3.41 -11.64 -9.57
C LEU A 122 -4.02 -10.72 -8.51
N TRP A 123 -3.50 -9.50 -8.45
CA TRP A 123 -4.11 -8.40 -7.71
C TRP A 123 -4.22 -7.20 -8.66
N ALA A 124 -5.11 -7.33 -9.64
CA ALA A 124 -5.16 -6.42 -10.79
C ALA A 124 -6.58 -6.08 -11.28
N ALA A 125 -7.65 -6.65 -10.70
CA ALA A 125 -9.01 -6.30 -11.08
C ALA A 125 -9.28 -4.80 -10.82
N ASN A 126 -10.05 -4.15 -11.71
CA ASN A 126 -10.26 -2.70 -11.64
C ASN A 126 -11.30 -2.31 -10.59
N THR A 127 -12.26 -3.19 -10.33
CA THR A 127 -13.35 -2.97 -9.40
C THR A 127 -13.60 -4.21 -8.55
N GLY A 128 -14.18 -4.04 -7.35
CA GLY A 128 -14.57 -5.17 -6.50
C GLY A 128 -15.55 -6.14 -7.18
N LYS A 129 -16.31 -5.69 -8.19
CA LYS A 129 -17.21 -6.54 -8.98
C LYS A 129 -16.47 -7.45 -9.96
N GLU A 130 -15.31 -7.03 -10.43
CA GLU A 130 -14.43 -7.80 -11.33
C GLU A 130 -13.54 -8.80 -10.58
N ALA A 131 -13.53 -8.75 -9.24
CA ALA A 131 -12.75 -9.68 -8.44
C ALA A 131 -13.25 -11.12 -8.61
N THR A 132 -12.31 -12.04 -8.79
CA THR A 132 -12.56 -13.49 -8.93
C THR A 132 -11.82 -14.25 -7.84
N ALA A 133 -11.99 -15.58 -7.80
CA ALA A 133 -11.24 -16.44 -6.88
C ALA A 133 -9.71 -16.38 -7.06
N ALA A 134 -9.24 -15.98 -8.24
CA ALA A 134 -7.81 -15.91 -8.62
C ALA A 134 -7.32 -14.49 -8.95
N ASN A 135 -8.19 -13.47 -8.91
CA ASN A 135 -7.81 -12.08 -9.21
C ASN A 135 -8.50 -11.10 -8.25
N GLY A 136 -7.69 -10.52 -7.35
CA GLY A 136 -8.12 -9.50 -6.39
C GLY A 136 -8.25 -8.10 -7.00
N CYS A 137 -9.03 -7.23 -6.37
CA CYS A 137 -9.18 -5.84 -6.81
C CYS A 137 -8.05 -4.96 -6.26
N ASP A 138 -7.31 -4.34 -7.17
CA ASP A 138 -6.19 -3.45 -6.86
C ASP A 138 -6.71 -2.13 -6.27
N PRO A 139 -6.42 -1.82 -4.99
CA PRO A 139 -6.92 -0.61 -4.35
C PRO A 139 -6.34 0.69 -4.94
N CYS A 140 -5.20 0.62 -5.64
CA CYS A 140 -4.58 1.78 -6.27
C CYS A 140 -5.31 2.23 -7.54
N LYS A 141 -6.15 1.38 -8.15
CA LYS A 141 -6.98 1.74 -9.31
C LYS A 141 -7.94 2.89 -9.01
N ALA A 142 -8.31 3.06 -7.75
CA ALA A 142 -9.13 4.18 -7.30
C ALA A 142 -8.48 5.54 -7.61
N MET A 143 -7.14 5.64 -7.62
CA MET A 143 -6.40 6.86 -7.95
C MET A 143 -6.53 7.26 -9.43
N GLY A 144 -7.13 6.42 -10.26
CA GLY A 144 -7.46 6.71 -11.65
C GLY A 144 -6.56 5.98 -12.65
N GLN A 145 -6.69 6.37 -13.91
CA GLN A 145 -6.05 5.68 -15.02
C GLN A 145 -4.54 5.57 -14.86
N GLY A 146 -4.02 4.35 -15.08
CA GLY A 146 -2.60 4.03 -15.02
C GLY A 146 -2.07 3.76 -13.61
N TRP A 147 -2.79 4.15 -12.55
CA TRP A 147 -2.42 3.79 -11.19
C TRP A 147 -2.65 2.30 -10.93
N ARG A 148 -1.73 1.72 -10.17
CA ARG A 148 -1.81 0.33 -9.71
C ARG A 148 -0.89 0.10 -8.52
N LEU A 149 -1.02 -1.07 -7.92
CA LEU A 149 0.01 -1.63 -7.07
C LEU A 149 1.32 -1.80 -7.86
N PRO A 150 2.48 -1.53 -7.25
CA PRO A 150 3.77 -1.86 -7.82
C PRO A 150 3.99 -3.37 -7.85
N THR A 151 4.77 -3.85 -8.81
CA THR A 151 5.30 -5.21 -8.80
C THR A 151 6.46 -5.33 -7.81
N ASP A 152 6.85 -6.56 -7.50
CA ASP A 152 8.05 -6.83 -6.68
C ASP A 152 9.33 -6.21 -7.27
N ASP A 153 9.50 -6.30 -8.58
CA ASP A 153 10.68 -5.79 -9.29
C ASP A 153 10.71 -4.25 -9.28
N GLU A 154 9.56 -3.60 -9.46
CA GLU A 154 9.48 -2.14 -9.43
C GLU A 154 9.80 -1.59 -8.04
N TRP A 155 9.30 -2.23 -6.99
CA TRP A 155 9.62 -1.85 -5.61
C TRP A 155 11.11 -2.07 -5.33
N THR A 156 11.66 -3.21 -5.75
CA THR A 156 13.08 -3.53 -5.57
C THR A 156 13.98 -2.52 -6.28
N ASN A 157 13.67 -2.18 -7.54
CA ASN A 157 14.37 -1.17 -8.31
C ASN A 157 14.28 0.23 -7.67
N LEU A 158 13.08 0.62 -7.23
CA LEU A 158 12.89 1.88 -6.51
C LEU A 158 13.77 1.94 -5.25
N ALA A 159 13.75 0.89 -4.43
CA ALA A 159 14.52 0.84 -3.18
C ALA A 159 16.02 0.96 -3.43
N GLU A 160 16.52 0.38 -4.53
CA GLU A 160 17.92 0.50 -4.93
C GLU A 160 18.28 1.92 -5.37
N LEU A 161 17.48 2.52 -6.25
CA LEU A 161 17.74 3.86 -6.78
C LEU A 161 17.59 4.95 -5.71
N GLU A 162 16.58 4.83 -4.84
CA GLU A 162 16.36 5.71 -3.68
C GLU A 162 17.34 5.46 -2.53
N GLU A 163 18.22 4.46 -2.63
CA GLU A 163 19.16 4.05 -1.59
C GLU A 163 18.49 3.70 -0.24
N ILE A 164 17.31 3.09 -0.29
CA ILE A 164 16.56 2.65 0.88
C ILE A 164 17.20 1.39 1.44
N LYS A 165 17.82 1.52 2.62
CA LYS A 165 18.54 0.46 3.33
C LYS A 165 17.84 0.03 4.61
N ASN A 166 16.96 0.86 5.16
CA ASN A 166 16.25 0.68 6.43
C ASN A 166 15.08 1.68 6.51
N SER A 167 14.32 1.67 7.62
CA SER A 167 13.18 2.58 7.79
C SER A 167 13.57 4.07 7.84
N GLU A 168 14.77 4.40 8.33
CA GLU A 168 15.26 5.78 8.36
C GLU A 168 15.55 6.34 6.96
N THR A 169 16.32 5.59 6.17
CA THR A 169 16.59 5.94 4.76
C THR A 169 15.32 5.90 3.91
N ALA A 170 14.33 5.07 4.25
CA ALA A 170 13.02 5.09 3.59
C ALA A 170 12.27 6.40 3.82
N PHE A 171 12.31 6.94 5.04
CA PHE A 171 11.73 8.26 5.33
C PHE A 171 12.50 9.39 4.63
N ASN A 172 13.83 9.27 4.52
CA ASN A 172 14.66 10.27 3.84
C ASN A 172 14.63 10.17 2.30
N SER A 173 13.99 9.15 1.73
CA SER A 173 13.78 9.02 0.27
C SER A 173 12.75 10.02 -0.25
N LEU A 174 12.63 10.12 -1.58
CA LEU A 174 11.59 10.95 -2.20
C LEU A 174 10.15 10.52 -1.84
N LEU A 175 9.95 9.27 -1.39
CA LEU A 175 8.64 8.75 -1.03
C LEU A 175 8.18 9.12 0.39
N LEU A 176 9.07 9.59 1.26
CA LEU A 176 8.74 9.96 2.65
C LEU A 176 7.99 8.85 3.38
N ILE A 177 8.56 7.65 3.41
CA ILE A 177 7.91 6.44 3.96
C ILE A 177 7.89 6.50 5.50
N PRO A 178 6.72 6.54 6.16
CA PRO A 178 6.62 6.52 7.61
C PRO A 178 6.67 5.08 8.16
N THR A 179 6.89 4.91 9.47
CA THR A 179 6.91 3.62 10.18
C THR A 179 5.53 3.22 10.70
N GLY A 180 4.63 2.89 9.77
CA GLY A 180 3.24 2.51 10.05
C GLY A 180 3.03 1.12 10.66
N GLY A 181 4.06 0.27 10.78
CA GLY A 181 3.93 -1.10 11.28
C GLY A 181 3.14 -2.02 10.35
N TRP A 182 2.52 -3.06 10.93
CA TRP A 182 1.68 -4.05 10.24
C TRP A 182 0.65 -4.65 11.20
N ARG A 183 -0.36 -5.36 10.65
CA ARG A 183 -1.36 -6.09 11.43
C ARG A 183 -1.14 -7.60 11.34
N SER A 184 -1.02 -8.22 12.51
CA SER A 184 -0.87 -9.67 12.64
C SER A 184 -2.11 -10.41 12.20
N THR A 185 -1.93 -11.57 11.58
CA THR A 185 -3.03 -12.50 11.37
C THR A 185 -3.36 -13.33 12.63
N THR A 186 -2.40 -13.51 13.55
CA THR A 186 -2.57 -14.29 14.79
C THR A 186 -3.07 -13.47 15.97
N ASN A 187 -2.83 -12.15 15.97
CA ASN A 187 -3.34 -11.22 16.96
C ASN A 187 -3.85 -9.93 16.27
N PRO A 188 -4.93 -10.02 15.49
CA PRO A 188 -5.43 -8.90 14.67
C PRO A 188 -6.01 -7.75 15.50
N SER A 189 -6.27 -7.97 16.80
CA SER A 189 -6.70 -6.94 17.75
C SER A 189 -5.62 -5.89 18.04
N SER A 190 -4.34 -6.24 17.84
CA SER A 190 -3.21 -5.32 18.05
C SER A 190 -2.46 -5.02 16.76
N LEU A 191 -1.83 -3.85 16.71
CA LEU A 191 -0.89 -3.48 15.65
C LEU A 191 0.54 -3.74 16.14
N SER A 192 1.38 -4.22 15.22
CA SER A 192 2.76 -4.59 15.52
C SER A 192 3.74 -3.58 14.94
N ALA A 193 4.85 -3.36 15.65
CA ALA A 193 5.99 -2.54 15.21
C ALA A 193 5.64 -1.11 14.75
N VAL A 194 4.53 -0.56 15.24
CA VAL A 194 4.12 0.82 14.96
C VAL A 194 5.18 1.78 15.50
N GLY A 195 5.65 2.68 14.65
CA GLY A 195 6.72 3.62 14.97
C GLY A 195 8.14 3.08 14.78
N ALA A 196 8.31 1.80 14.42
CA ALA A 196 9.62 1.19 14.19
C ALA A 196 9.80 0.69 12.74
N ASP A 197 8.79 0.00 12.21
CA ASP A 197 8.88 -0.73 10.95
C ASP A 197 7.83 -0.23 9.94
N SER A 198 7.97 -0.62 8.69
CA SER A 198 6.85 -0.66 7.74
C SER A 198 6.94 -1.81 6.78
N TRP A 199 5.78 -2.37 6.48
CA TRP A 199 5.65 -3.42 5.48
C TRP A 199 4.64 -2.98 4.44
N TYR A 200 5.02 -3.17 3.18
CA TYR A 200 4.18 -2.88 2.02
C TYR A 200 3.99 -4.12 1.16
N TRP A 201 2.76 -4.37 0.74
CA TRP A 201 2.49 -5.37 -0.29
C TRP A 201 2.86 -4.87 -1.69
N THR A 202 3.21 -5.81 -2.56
CA THR A 202 3.26 -5.62 -4.01
C THR A 202 2.14 -6.43 -4.67
N SER A 203 1.91 -6.22 -5.97
CA SER A 203 0.91 -6.98 -6.75
C SER A 203 1.37 -8.40 -7.09
N THR A 204 2.58 -8.81 -6.69
CA THR A 204 3.18 -10.08 -7.11
C THR A 204 2.83 -11.20 -6.13
N ALA A 205 2.27 -12.30 -6.63
CA ALA A 205 2.05 -13.51 -5.84
C ALA A 205 3.35 -14.30 -5.62
N ALA A 206 3.38 -15.17 -4.60
CA ALA A 206 4.48 -16.09 -4.34
C ALA A 206 3.93 -17.44 -3.84
N GLY A 207 3.47 -18.31 -4.74
CA GLY A 207 2.71 -19.51 -4.37
C GLY A 207 1.50 -19.13 -3.50
N GLY A 208 1.35 -19.78 -2.34
CA GLY A 208 0.31 -19.45 -1.35
C GLY A 208 0.50 -18.12 -0.60
N TYR A 209 1.56 -17.38 -0.90
CA TYR A 209 1.95 -16.14 -0.24
C TYR A 209 1.77 -14.93 -1.16
N GLY A 210 1.85 -13.73 -0.59
CA GLY A 210 2.00 -12.47 -1.33
C GLY A 210 3.42 -11.94 -1.16
N LYS A 211 3.96 -11.27 -2.18
CA LYS A 211 5.24 -10.55 -2.07
C LYS A 211 5.04 -9.14 -1.53
N GLY A 212 6.06 -8.67 -0.83
CA GLY A 212 6.12 -7.33 -0.27
C GLY A 212 7.55 -6.92 0.05
N VAL A 213 7.67 -5.73 0.61
CA VAL A 213 8.92 -5.17 1.14
C VAL A 213 8.75 -4.81 2.60
N TRP A 214 9.70 -5.23 3.43
CA TRP A 214 9.68 -4.92 4.86
C TRP A 214 10.89 -4.07 5.22
N LEU A 215 10.60 -2.85 5.66
CA LEU A 215 11.54 -1.83 6.11
C LEU A 215 11.66 -1.90 7.63
N LEU A 216 12.84 -2.24 8.12
CA LEU A 216 13.17 -2.35 9.54
C LEU A 216 14.21 -1.28 9.91
N PRO A 217 14.39 -0.93 11.19
CA PRO A 217 15.37 0.08 11.62
C PRO A 217 16.80 -0.12 11.15
N GLY A 218 17.24 -1.36 10.93
CA GLY A 218 18.61 -1.68 10.51
C GLY A 218 18.74 -2.31 9.12
N THR A 219 17.64 -2.66 8.46
CA THR A 219 17.70 -3.39 7.19
C THR A 219 16.40 -3.28 6.39
N ILE A 220 16.45 -3.72 5.15
CA ILE A 220 15.31 -3.89 4.25
C ILE A 220 15.27 -5.35 3.78
N ARG A 221 14.08 -5.95 3.83
CA ARG A 221 13.80 -7.25 3.20
C ARG A 221 13.02 -6.98 1.91
N LYS A 222 13.73 -7.01 0.78
CA LYS A 222 13.15 -6.94 -0.57
C LYS A 222 12.64 -8.34 -0.98
N SER A 223 11.63 -8.41 -1.84
CA SER A 223 11.02 -9.69 -2.27
C SER A 223 10.57 -10.60 -1.12
N TYR A 224 10.17 -10.00 0.00
CA TYR A 224 9.72 -10.73 1.18
C TYR A 224 8.36 -11.38 0.90
N SER A 225 8.24 -12.69 1.11
CA SER A 225 7.01 -13.44 0.87
C SER A 225 6.40 -13.90 2.19
N ASP A 226 5.12 -13.63 2.41
CA ASP A 226 4.42 -14.04 3.63
C ASP A 226 2.91 -14.21 3.38
N ASN A 227 2.20 -14.68 4.40
CA ASN A 227 0.80 -15.04 4.36
C ASN A 227 -0.06 -13.86 3.86
N ARG A 228 -0.92 -14.12 2.88
CA ARG A 228 -1.81 -13.12 2.29
C ARG A 228 -2.75 -12.46 3.30
N SER A 229 -2.91 -13.08 4.47
CA SER A 229 -3.72 -12.58 5.59
C SER A 229 -3.11 -11.43 6.36
N TRP A 230 -1.81 -11.18 6.27
CA TRP A 230 -1.20 -10.04 6.97
C TRP A 230 -1.74 -8.72 6.44
N GLY A 231 -2.05 -7.80 7.36
CA GLY A 231 -2.46 -6.44 6.99
C GLY A 231 -1.23 -5.56 6.86
N THR A 232 -0.94 -5.07 5.66
CA THR A 232 0.24 -4.23 5.40
C THR A 232 -0.15 -2.95 4.65
N SER A 233 0.74 -1.96 4.64
CA SER A 233 0.46 -0.67 3.99
C SER A 233 0.50 -0.81 2.46
N ILE A 234 -0.16 0.11 1.75
CA ILE A 234 -0.10 0.18 0.30
C ILE A 234 0.52 1.50 -0.15
N ARG A 235 1.45 1.41 -1.12
CA ARG A 235 1.95 2.52 -1.93
C ARG A 235 1.61 2.26 -3.38
N CYS A 236 1.09 3.27 -4.04
CA CYS A 236 0.64 3.16 -5.42
C CYS A 236 1.68 3.76 -6.37
N ILE A 237 1.81 3.14 -7.54
CA ILE A 237 2.66 3.58 -8.64
C ILE A 237 1.80 3.87 -9.86
N ARG A 238 2.21 4.83 -10.67
CA ARG A 238 1.84 4.96 -12.07
C ARG A 238 3.13 4.99 -12.88
N PRO A 239 3.43 3.92 -13.63
CA PRO A 239 4.64 3.87 -14.43
C PRO A 239 4.76 5.07 -15.36
N GLY A 240 5.96 5.65 -15.43
CA GLY A 240 6.32 6.60 -16.46
C GLY A 240 6.43 5.87 -17.80
N LYS A 241 6.06 6.52 -18.91
CA LYS A 241 6.49 6.05 -20.23
C LYS A 241 7.96 6.37 -20.40
#